data_AF-B1Y7H8-F1
#
_entry.id   AF-B1Y7H8-F1
#
_cell.length_a   1.000
_cell.length_b   1.000
_cell.length_c   1.000
_cell.angle_alpha   90.00
_cell.angle_beta   90.00
_cell.angle_gamma   90.00
#
_symmetry.space_group_name_H-M   'P 1'
#
loop_
_entity.id
_entity.type
_entity.pdbx_description
1 polymer ?
#
loop_
_entity_poly.entity_id
_entity_poly.type
_entity_poly.pdbx_seq_one_letter_code
_entity_poly.pdbx_strand_id
1 'polypeptide(L)'
;MSDIQAVAPAANPMRWYVVHAYSGMEKAVERNLRERIDRSGMQAKFGRILVPTEEVVEMKNGKKAVTERRFFPGYVLVEMLMDDESWHLVKNTSKVTGFVGGAKNRPTPISEDEVMKIVTQMQEGIEKPRPKVEWEVGEVVRVKEGPFTDFNGSVEEVNYDKNKVRVSVTIFGRATPVELDFHQVEKV
;
A
#
# COMPACT_ATOMS: atom_id res chain seq x y z
N MET A 1 -22.24 30.68 26.40
CA MET A 1 -22.04 30.16 25.03
C MET A 1 -20.73 30.74 24.58
N SER A 2 -19.66 29.96 24.67
CA SER A 2 -18.29 30.43 24.47
C SER A 2 -17.89 30.12 23.04
N ASP A 3 -17.56 31.17 22.29
CA ASP A 3 -17.08 31.10 20.92
C ASP A 3 -15.84 30.20 20.83
N ILE A 4 -15.96 29.11 20.06
CA ILE A 4 -14.84 28.26 19.68
C ILE A 4 -14.08 29.03 18.60
N GLN A 5 -13.01 29.70 19.01
CA GLN A 5 -12.06 30.33 18.12
C GLN A 5 -11.38 29.24 17.28
N ALA A 6 -11.77 29.14 16.01
CA ALA A 6 -11.07 28.35 15.01
C ALA A 6 -9.64 28.89 14.87
N VAL A 7 -8.67 28.15 15.41
CA VAL A 7 -7.25 28.41 15.20
C VAL A 7 -6.97 28.12 13.72
N ALA A 8 -6.66 29.16 12.95
CA ALA A 8 -6.21 29.02 11.56
C ALA A 8 -5.03 28.03 11.49
N PRO A 9 -4.95 27.15 10.48
CA PRO A 9 -3.83 26.22 10.37
C PRO A 9 -2.57 27.05 10.14
N ALA A 10 -1.67 27.07 11.12
CA ALA A 10 -0.33 27.59 10.92
C ALA A 10 0.26 26.88 9.70
N ALA A 11 0.77 27.64 8.73
CA ALA A 11 1.44 27.08 7.56
C ALA A 11 2.59 26.19 8.05
N ASN A 12 2.36 24.88 8.09
CA ASN A 12 3.36 23.93 8.54
C ASN A 12 4.42 23.84 7.43
N PRO A 13 5.68 24.28 7.65
CA PRO A 13 6.73 24.20 6.62
C PRO A 13 7.16 22.75 6.34
N MET A 14 6.69 21.80 7.16
CA MET A 14 6.98 20.38 7.03
C MET A 14 6.29 19.81 5.80
N ARG A 15 7.02 19.00 5.06
CA ARG A 15 6.52 18.31 3.87
C ARG A 15 6.70 16.82 4.05
N TRP A 16 5.89 16.05 3.33
CA TRP A 16 6.02 14.61 3.32
C TRP A 16 7.13 14.18 2.38
N TYR A 17 7.95 13.26 2.85
CA TYR A 17 9.03 12.64 2.10
C TYR A 17 8.94 11.14 2.22
N VAL A 18 9.31 10.45 1.15
CA VAL A 18 9.37 8.99 1.15
C VAL A 18 10.82 8.56 1.34
N VAL A 19 11.01 7.69 2.31
CA VAL A 19 12.29 7.09 2.70
C VAL A 19 12.27 5.63 2.29
N HIS A 20 13.29 5.21 1.56
CA HIS A 20 13.47 3.81 1.19
C HIS A 20 14.25 3.09 2.30
N ALA A 21 13.66 2.04 2.84
CA ALA A 21 14.18 1.18 3.89
C ALA A 21 14.37 -0.25 3.37
N TYR A 22 15.15 -1.07 4.08
CA TYR A 22 15.15 -2.51 3.79
C TYR A 22 13.76 -3.10 4.06
N SER A 23 13.24 -3.85 3.08
CA SER A 23 11.97 -4.57 3.18
C SER A 23 11.94 -5.46 4.44
N GLY A 24 10.91 -5.31 5.27
CA GLY A 24 10.74 -6.04 6.54
C GLY A 24 11.47 -5.44 7.74
N MET A 25 12.13 -4.30 7.53
CA MET A 25 12.74 -3.50 8.59
C MET A 25 12.04 -2.15 8.72
N GLU A 26 10.90 -1.90 8.06
CA GLU A 26 10.27 -0.58 8.04
C GLU A 26 9.83 -0.14 9.46
N LYS A 27 9.22 -1.05 10.23
CA LYS A 27 8.88 -0.81 11.65
C LYS A 27 10.11 -0.51 12.50
N ALA A 28 11.23 -1.16 12.22
CA ALA A 28 12.48 -0.90 12.92
C ALA A 28 13.07 0.47 12.53
N VAL A 29 12.95 0.87 11.26
CA VAL A 29 13.34 2.20 10.78
C VAL A 29 12.51 3.29 11.44
N GLU A 30 11.19 3.13 11.54
CA GLU A 30 10.34 4.07 12.27
C GLU A 30 10.81 4.26 13.71
N ARG A 31 11.02 3.16 14.44
CA ARG A 31 11.48 3.23 15.83
C ARG A 31 12.85 3.93 15.93
N ASN A 32 13.80 3.54 15.09
CA ASN A 32 15.14 4.12 15.08
C ASN A 32 15.12 5.61 14.72
N LEU A 33 14.25 6.02 13.79
CA LEU A 33 14.05 7.43 13.44
C LEU A 33 13.54 8.20 14.66
N ARG A 34 12.48 7.72 15.32
CA ARG A 34 11.92 8.37 16.52
C ARG A 34 12.97 8.52 17.62
N GLU A 35 13.70 7.45 17.94
CA GLU A 35 14.77 7.49 18.95
C GLU A 35 15.88 8.48 18.57
N ARG A 36 16.24 8.57 17.30
CA ARG A 36 17.32 9.45 16.83
C ARG A 36 16.89 10.92 16.83
N ILE A 37 15.65 11.19 16.43
CA ILE A 37 15.04 12.53 16.48
C ILE A 37 15.02 13.02 17.94
N ASP A 38 14.63 12.14 18.86
CA ASP A 38 14.58 12.45 20.29
C ASP A 38 15.98 12.74 20.87
N ARG A 39 16.94 11.85 20.60
CA ARG A 39 18.33 12.03 21.03
C ARG A 39 19.01 13.27 20.45
N SER A 40 18.63 13.68 19.25
CA SER A 40 19.17 14.87 18.58
C SER A 40 18.40 16.15 18.93
N GLY A 41 17.31 16.07 19.72
CA GLY A 41 16.48 17.24 20.06
C GLY A 41 15.79 17.86 18.84
N MET A 42 15.61 17.12 17.75
CA MET A 42 15.08 17.63 16.47
C MET A 42 13.56 17.43 16.34
N GLN A 43 12.85 17.22 17.44
CA GLN A 43 11.39 17.00 17.45
C GLN A 43 10.62 18.14 16.77
N ALA A 44 11.15 19.36 16.77
CA ALA A 44 10.54 20.51 16.09
C ALA A 44 10.67 20.47 14.55
N LYS A 45 11.55 19.62 13.99
CA LYS A 45 11.80 19.48 12.53
C LYS A 45 11.12 18.26 11.92
N PHE A 46 10.60 17.35 12.75
CA PHE A 46 9.96 16.10 12.33
C PHE A 46 8.55 16.04 12.89
N GLY A 47 7.59 15.72 12.03
CA GLY A 47 6.20 15.49 12.39
C GLY A 47 5.88 14.00 12.47
N ARG A 48 4.89 13.57 11.69
CA ARG A 48 4.41 12.19 11.63
C ARG A 48 5.36 11.29 10.83
N ILE A 49 5.52 10.06 11.30
CA ILE A 49 6.19 8.97 10.57
C ILE A 49 5.15 7.87 10.38
N LEU A 50 4.96 7.42 9.13
CA LEU A 50 3.98 6.41 8.75
C LEU A 50 4.67 5.27 8.01
N VAL A 51 4.38 4.05 8.44
CA VAL A 51 4.88 2.84 7.80
C VAL A 51 3.71 2.18 7.05
N PRO A 52 3.74 2.12 5.70
CA PRO A 52 2.70 1.52 4.89
C PRO A 52 2.80 -0.03 4.86
N THR A 53 2.77 -0.66 6.03
CA THR A 53 2.78 -2.12 6.19
C THR A 53 1.43 -2.64 6.64
N GLU A 54 0.93 -3.70 5.99
CA GLU A 54 -0.29 -4.40 6.37
C GLU A 54 0.06 -5.75 6.99
N GLU A 55 -0.40 -5.96 8.24
CA GLU A 55 -0.27 -7.22 8.95
C GLU A 55 -1.50 -8.08 8.67
N VAL A 56 -1.37 -9.08 7.78
CA VAL A 56 -2.46 -10.03 7.52
C VAL A 56 -2.27 -11.23 8.44
N VAL A 57 -3.31 -11.62 9.18
CA VAL A 57 -3.29 -12.85 9.98
C VAL A 57 -3.91 -13.96 9.15
N GLU A 58 -3.09 -14.75 8.47
CA GLU A 58 -3.54 -15.95 7.77
C GLU A 58 -3.63 -17.14 8.75
N MET A 59 -4.73 -17.90 8.69
CA MET A 59 -4.80 -19.21 9.34
C MET A 59 -4.19 -20.25 8.40
N LYS A 60 -2.99 -20.74 8.72
CA LYS A 60 -2.35 -21.84 7.99
C LYS A 60 -2.25 -23.06 8.93
N ASN A 61 -2.87 -24.18 8.56
CA ASN A 61 -2.95 -25.41 9.37
C ASN A 61 -3.50 -25.21 10.80
N GLY A 62 -4.56 -24.39 10.96
CA GLY A 62 -5.18 -24.15 12.26
C GLY A 62 -4.35 -23.33 13.25
N LYS A 63 -3.17 -22.83 12.84
CA LYS A 63 -2.36 -21.86 13.60
C LYS A 63 -2.43 -20.49 12.93
N LYS A 64 -2.61 -19.44 13.74
CA LYS A 64 -2.53 -18.05 13.29
C LYS A 64 -1.09 -17.76 12.85
N ALA A 65 -0.86 -17.65 11.54
CA ALA A 65 0.39 -17.21 10.95
C ALA A 65 0.20 -15.76 10.49
N VAL A 66 1.00 -14.84 11.02
CA VAL A 66 0.99 -13.46 10.54
C VAL A 66 1.75 -13.46 9.20
N THR A 67 1.03 -13.38 8.09
CA THR A 67 1.61 -13.23 6.75
C THR A 67 1.50 -11.77 6.35
N GLU A 68 2.62 -11.05 6.32
CA GLU A 68 2.64 -9.65 5.92
C GLU A 68 2.45 -9.50 4.40
N ARG A 69 1.41 -8.81 3.96
CA ARG A 69 1.22 -8.47 2.55
C ARG A 69 1.52 -6.99 2.38
N ARG A 70 2.73 -6.68 1.91
CA ARG A 70 3.23 -5.30 1.88
C ARG A 70 2.72 -4.60 0.61
N PHE A 71 1.88 -3.58 0.77
CA PHE A 71 1.41 -2.73 -0.34
C PHE A 71 2.58 -1.94 -0.97
N PHE A 72 3.59 -1.57 -0.17
CA PHE A 72 4.84 -0.95 -0.62
C PHE A 72 6.01 -1.40 0.27
N PRO A 73 6.57 -2.61 0.06
CA PRO A 73 7.70 -3.09 0.85
C PRO A 73 8.91 -2.16 0.69
N GLY A 74 9.52 -1.78 1.81
CA GLY A 74 10.72 -0.94 1.85
C GLY A 74 10.45 0.55 1.80
N TYR A 75 9.25 1.03 2.08
CA TYR A 75 8.96 2.48 2.10
C TYR A 75 8.50 2.94 3.48
N VAL A 76 8.93 4.13 3.88
CA VAL A 76 8.50 4.83 5.10
C VAL A 76 8.20 6.27 4.73
N LEU A 77 7.02 6.76 5.09
CA LEU A 77 6.63 8.16 4.87
C LEU A 77 7.02 8.97 6.10
N VAL A 78 7.70 10.08 5.91
CA VAL A 78 8.18 10.95 6.97
C VAL A 78 7.78 12.39 6.66
N GLU A 79 7.01 12.99 7.55
CA GLU A 79 6.73 14.41 7.57
C GLU A 79 7.91 15.13 8.25
N MET A 80 8.66 15.94 7.51
CA MET A 80 9.80 16.67 8.06
C MET A 80 10.05 17.98 7.31
N LEU A 81 10.78 18.88 7.95
CA LEU A 81 11.33 20.07 7.30
C LEU A 81 12.62 19.67 6.58
N MET A 82 12.77 20.04 5.30
CA MET A 82 13.95 19.69 4.51
C MET A 82 15.13 20.63 4.78
N ASP A 83 15.92 20.26 5.80
CA ASP A 83 17.22 20.85 6.13
C ASP A 83 18.35 19.82 5.97
N ASP A 84 19.60 20.27 5.79
CA ASP A 84 20.77 19.37 5.72
C ASP A 84 20.88 18.47 6.96
N GLU A 85 20.65 18.99 8.16
CA GLU A 85 20.67 18.22 9.41
C GLU A 85 19.61 17.10 9.43
N SER A 86 18.37 17.44 9.07
CA SER A 86 17.25 16.49 9.04
C SER A 86 17.48 15.41 7.98
N TRP A 87 18.02 15.79 6.82
CA TRP A 87 18.37 14.90 5.72
C TRP A 87 19.47 13.93 6.13
N HIS A 88 20.54 14.44 6.76
CA HIS A 88 21.63 13.62 7.28
C HIS A 88 21.16 12.68 8.40
N LEU A 89 20.24 13.11 9.27
CA LEU A 89 19.70 12.27 10.33
C LEU A 89 18.97 11.05 9.76
N VAL A 90 18.06 11.28 8.81
CA VAL A 90 17.31 10.18 8.16
C VAL A 90 18.25 9.27 7.38
N LYS A 91 19.15 9.83 6.58
CA LYS A 91 20.09 9.05 5.76
C LYS A 91 21.05 8.20 6.58
N ASN A 92 21.49 8.70 7.74
CA ASN A 92 22.37 7.96 8.65
C ASN A 92 21.63 7.01 9.59
N THR A 93 20.30 6.94 9.51
CA THR A 93 19.50 6.03 10.32
C THR A 93 19.69 4.59 9.85
N SER A 94 19.82 3.67 10.81
CA SER A 94 20.05 2.27 10.50
C SER A 94 18.90 1.71 9.67
N LYS A 95 19.25 0.89 8.67
CA LYS A 95 18.32 0.25 7.72
C LYS A 95 17.61 1.19 6.75
N VAL A 96 17.94 2.48 6.75
CA VAL A 96 17.57 3.41 5.67
C VAL A 96 18.57 3.27 4.53
N THR A 97 18.07 3.15 3.30
CA THR A 97 18.88 3.11 2.08
C THR A 97 18.99 4.47 1.42
N GLY A 98 17.97 5.33 1.59
CA GLY A 98 17.98 6.69 1.07
C GLY A 98 16.59 7.29 1.01
N PHE A 99 16.48 8.46 0.38
CA PHE A 99 15.22 9.09 0.04
C PHE A 99 14.79 8.74 -1.38
N VAL A 100 13.49 8.77 -1.62
CA VAL A 100 12.88 8.50 -2.92
C VAL A 100 12.56 9.83 -3.61
N GLY A 101 12.89 9.90 -4.90
CA GLY A 101 12.62 11.06 -5.74
C GLY A 101 13.74 12.11 -5.75
N GLY A 102 13.93 12.72 -6.93
CA GLY A 102 14.79 13.89 -7.14
C GLY A 102 16.22 13.61 -7.62
N ALA A 103 16.82 14.63 -8.24
CA ALA A 103 18.15 14.55 -8.82
C ALA A 103 19.23 14.53 -7.73
N LYS A 104 19.93 13.38 -7.60
CA LYS A 104 21.12 13.06 -6.78
C LYS A 104 21.12 13.44 -5.28
N ASN A 105 20.58 14.57 -4.84
CA ASN A 105 20.73 15.11 -3.47
C ASN A 105 19.48 15.77 -2.86
N ARG A 106 18.34 15.91 -3.56
CA ARG A 106 17.13 16.55 -2.98
C ARG A 106 15.89 15.69 -3.16
N PRO A 107 15.29 15.18 -2.08
CA PRO A 107 14.05 14.41 -2.13
C PRO A 107 12.90 15.23 -2.71
N THR A 108 12.06 14.61 -3.52
CA THR A 108 10.82 15.26 -3.99
C THR A 108 9.78 15.21 -2.87
N PRO A 109 9.24 16.35 -2.41
CA PRO A 109 8.17 16.35 -1.44
C PRO A 109 6.88 15.81 -2.07
N ILE A 110 6.11 15.07 -1.29
CA ILE A 110 4.78 14.56 -1.62
C ILE A 110 3.76 15.43 -0.90
N SER A 111 2.59 15.61 -1.51
CA SER A 111 1.51 16.41 -0.92
C SER A 111 0.81 15.62 0.18
N GLU A 112 0.31 16.32 1.21
CA GLU A 112 -0.44 15.64 2.29
C GLU A 112 -1.66 14.87 1.74
N ASP A 113 -2.33 15.40 0.72
CA ASP A 113 -3.42 14.70 0.02
C ASP A 113 -3.00 13.36 -0.59
N GLU A 114 -1.78 13.27 -1.14
CA GLU A 114 -1.26 12.03 -1.72
C GLU A 114 -0.92 11.01 -0.64
N VAL A 115 -0.34 11.46 0.48
CA VAL A 115 -0.10 10.60 1.65
C VAL A 115 -1.41 10.10 2.23
N MET A 116 -2.39 10.98 2.39
CA MET A 116 -3.71 10.60 2.87
C MET A 116 -4.40 9.64 1.91
N LYS A 117 -4.26 9.79 0.59
CA LYS A 117 -4.75 8.81 -0.38
C LYS A 117 -4.09 7.44 -0.22
N ILE A 118 -2.76 7.40 0.00
CA ILE A 118 -2.04 6.13 0.25
C ILE A 118 -2.52 5.47 1.54
N VAL A 119 -2.66 6.25 2.62
CA VAL A 119 -3.15 5.77 3.92
C VAL A 119 -4.61 5.32 3.83
N THR A 120 -5.46 6.08 3.15
CA THR A 120 -6.88 5.75 2.94
C THR A 120 -7.00 4.50 2.08
N GLN A 121 -6.24 4.39 0.99
CA GLN A 121 -6.21 3.19 0.16
C GLN A 121 -5.72 1.95 0.93
N MET A 122 -4.80 2.11 1.89
CA MET A 122 -4.43 1.03 2.80
C MET A 122 -5.57 0.68 3.75
N GLN A 123 -6.26 1.66 4.33
CA GLN A 123 -7.38 1.42 5.24
C GLN A 123 -8.61 0.85 4.53
N GLU A 124 -8.92 1.32 3.33
CA GLU A 124 -10.00 0.80 2.47
C GLU A 124 -9.64 -0.56 1.85
N GLY A 125 -8.35 -0.83 1.62
CA GLY A 125 -7.83 -2.15 1.24
C GLY A 125 -8.05 -3.22 2.31
N ILE A 126 -8.22 -2.81 3.58
CA ILE A 126 -8.62 -3.67 4.69
C ILE A 126 -10.14 -3.99 4.61
N GLU A 127 -10.97 -3.11 4.05
CA GLU A 127 -12.42 -3.33 3.91
C GLU A 127 -12.81 -4.08 2.63
N LYS A 128 -12.01 -4.00 1.55
CA LYS A 128 -12.23 -4.81 0.34
C LYS A 128 -10.90 -5.39 -0.14
N PRO A 129 -10.69 -6.72 -0.02
CA PRO A 129 -9.47 -7.35 -0.50
C PRO A 129 -9.36 -7.08 -2.00
N ARG A 130 -8.42 -6.21 -2.39
CA ARG A 130 -8.08 -6.04 -3.80
C ARG A 130 -7.52 -7.38 -4.28
N PRO A 131 -8.11 -7.99 -5.31
CA PRO A 131 -7.64 -9.26 -5.83
C PRO A 131 -6.16 -9.15 -6.16
N LYS A 132 -5.39 -10.17 -5.78
CA LYS A 132 -3.95 -10.27 -6.08
C LYS A 132 -3.65 -10.34 -7.58
N VAL A 133 -4.69 -10.47 -8.40
CA VAL A 133 -4.64 -10.76 -9.82
C VAL A 133 -5.36 -9.61 -10.53
N GLU A 134 -4.60 -8.82 -11.26
CA GLU A 134 -5.16 -7.91 -12.28
C GLU A 134 -5.63 -8.77 -13.44
N TRP A 135 -6.89 -8.60 -13.84
CA TRP A 135 -7.50 -9.33 -14.95
C TRP A 135 -7.58 -8.41 -16.16
N GLU A 136 -7.08 -8.89 -17.30
CA GLU A 136 -7.20 -8.18 -18.57
C GLU A 136 -8.27 -8.84 -19.45
N VAL A 137 -9.00 -8.02 -20.21
CA VAL A 137 -9.95 -8.51 -21.21
C VAL A 137 -9.18 -9.24 -22.31
N GLY A 138 -9.62 -10.44 -22.67
CA GLY A 138 -8.97 -11.34 -23.62
C GLY A 138 -8.06 -12.39 -22.98
N GLU A 139 -7.85 -12.32 -21.67
CA GLU A 139 -7.02 -13.28 -20.94
C GLU A 139 -7.71 -14.65 -20.77
N VAL A 140 -6.93 -15.73 -20.84
CA VAL A 140 -7.44 -17.09 -20.61
C VAL A 140 -7.39 -17.43 -19.13
N VAL A 141 -8.52 -17.86 -18.60
CA VAL A 141 -8.71 -18.17 -17.19
C VAL A 141 -9.35 -19.54 -17.03
N ARG A 142 -8.99 -20.23 -15.96
CA ARG A 142 -9.58 -21.49 -15.52
C ARG A 142 -10.48 -21.27 -14.34
N VAL A 143 -11.66 -21.87 -14.36
CA VAL A 143 -12.59 -21.81 -13.23
C VAL A 143 -12.17 -22.83 -12.17
N LYS A 144 -12.02 -22.37 -10.93
CA LYS A 144 -11.65 -23.16 -9.74
C LYS A 144 -12.84 -23.66 -8.95
N GLU A 145 -13.94 -22.92 -8.96
CA GLU A 145 -15.10 -23.19 -8.10
C GLU A 145 -16.42 -22.98 -8.85
N GLY A 146 -17.46 -23.73 -8.45
CA GLY A 146 -18.79 -23.67 -9.03
C GLY A 146 -19.07 -24.76 -10.07
N PRO A 147 -20.25 -24.72 -10.73
CA PRO A 147 -20.69 -25.77 -11.65
C PRO A 147 -19.84 -25.87 -12.93
N PHE A 148 -18.95 -24.89 -13.16
CA PHE A 148 -18.05 -24.81 -14.31
C PHE A 148 -16.58 -25.01 -13.93
N THR A 149 -16.31 -25.60 -12.76
CA THR A 149 -14.95 -25.93 -12.31
C THR A 149 -14.20 -26.75 -13.37
N ASP A 150 -12.90 -26.51 -13.50
CA ASP A 150 -11.99 -27.11 -14.49
C ASP A 150 -12.19 -26.75 -15.95
N PHE A 151 -13.19 -25.90 -16.26
CA PHE A 151 -13.29 -25.34 -17.61
C PHE A 151 -12.41 -24.10 -17.77
N ASN A 152 -11.88 -23.96 -18.98
CA ASN A 152 -11.16 -22.76 -19.41
C ASN A 152 -12.12 -21.82 -20.16
N GLY A 153 -11.91 -20.53 -19.98
CA GLY A 153 -12.64 -19.49 -20.69
C GLY A 153 -11.81 -18.24 -20.89
N SER A 154 -12.32 -17.30 -21.67
CA SER A 154 -11.66 -16.02 -21.91
C SER A 154 -12.40 -14.90 -21.19
N VAL A 155 -11.66 -13.98 -20.55
CA VAL A 155 -12.24 -12.80 -19.90
C VAL A 155 -12.82 -11.87 -20.96
N GLU A 156 -14.11 -11.56 -20.87
CA GLU A 156 -14.77 -10.57 -21.74
C GLU A 156 -14.91 -9.20 -21.08
N GLU A 157 -15.18 -9.18 -19.77
CA GLU A 157 -15.40 -7.95 -19.03
C GLU A 157 -14.96 -8.12 -17.58
N VAL A 158 -14.35 -7.08 -17.01
CA VAL A 158 -13.86 -7.09 -15.63
C VAL A 158 -14.56 -5.97 -14.85
N ASN A 159 -15.28 -6.32 -13.79
CA ASN A 159 -15.95 -5.39 -12.90
C ASN A 159 -15.23 -5.37 -11.54
N TYR A 160 -14.28 -4.46 -11.40
CA TYR A 160 -13.50 -4.27 -10.18
C TYR A 160 -14.34 -3.73 -9.01
N ASP A 161 -15.40 -2.96 -9.27
CA ASP A 161 -16.27 -2.40 -8.21
C ASP A 161 -17.06 -3.49 -7.48
N LYS A 162 -17.48 -4.52 -8.22
CA LYS A 162 -18.27 -5.66 -7.71
C LYS A 162 -17.44 -6.91 -7.43
N ASN A 163 -16.14 -6.88 -7.70
CA ASN A 163 -15.23 -8.03 -7.64
C ASN A 163 -15.63 -9.22 -8.53
N LYS A 164 -16.18 -8.92 -9.72
CA LYS A 164 -16.70 -9.91 -10.66
C LYS A 164 -16.01 -9.84 -12.01
N VAL A 165 -15.95 -10.98 -12.67
CA VAL A 165 -15.41 -11.14 -14.01
C VAL A 165 -16.41 -11.90 -14.87
N ARG A 166 -16.68 -11.38 -16.07
CA ARG A 166 -17.44 -12.09 -17.09
C ARG A 166 -16.47 -12.89 -17.93
N VAL A 167 -16.65 -14.20 -17.91
CA VAL A 167 -15.79 -15.16 -18.61
C VAL A 167 -16.64 -15.91 -19.63
N SER A 168 -16.14 -16.00 -20.86
CA SER A 168 -16.71 -16.82 -21.92
C SER A 168 -16.14 -18.23 -21.80
N VAL A 169 -16.88 -19.13 -21.14
CA VAL A 169 -16.45 -20.51 -20.93
C VAL A 169 -16.84 -21.34 -22.15
N THR A 170 -15.90 -22.12 -22.68
CA THR A 170 -16.18 -22.99 -23.82
C THR A 170 -16.67 -24.35 -23.34
N ILE A 171 -17.95 -24.63 -23.54
CA ILE A 171 -18.58 -25.90 -23.15
C ILE A 171 -19.17 -26.54 -24.40
N PHE A 172 -18.77 -27.77 -24.73
CA PHE A 172 -19.21 -28.51 -25.92
C PHE A 172 -19.05 -27.74 -27.25
N GLY A 173 -17.97 -26.95 -27.38
CA GLY A 173 -17.70 -26.16 -28.57
C GLY A 173 -18.58 -24.91 -28.73
N ARG A 174 -19.31 -24.52 -27.68
CA ARG A 174 -20.09 -23.27 -27.63
C ARG A 174 -19.54 -22.36 -26.52
N ALA A 175 -19.30 -21.11 -26.86
CA ALA A 175 -18.92 -20.08 -25.90
C ALA A 175 -20.16 -19.62 -25.12
N THR A 176 -20.13 -19.78 -23.80
CA THR A 176 -21.21 -19.36 -22.90
C THR A 176 -20.68 -18.33 -21.91
N PRO A 177 -21.18 -17.08 -21.92
CA PRO A 177 -20.74 -16.07 -20.98
C PRO A 177 -21.31 -16.36 -19.59
N VAL A 178 -20.44 -16.42 -18.60
CA VAL A 178 -20.78 -16.59 -17.18
C VAL A 178 -20.13 -15.50 -16.36
N GLU A 179 -20.82 -15.06 -15.31
CA GLU A 179 -20.29 -14.08 -14.36
C GLU A 179 -19.79 -14.83 -13.13
N LEU A 180 -18.50 -14.67 -12.82
CA LEU A 180 -17.81 -15.35 -11.73
C LEU A 180 -17.14 -14.33 -10.82
N ASP A 181 -16.92 -14.68 -9.57
CA ASP A 181 -16.14 -13.85 -8.67
C ASP A 181 -14.64 -14.08 -8.87
N PHE A 182 -13.79 -13.08 -8.55
CA PHE A 182 -12.34 -13.18 -8.76
C PHE A 182 -11.64 -14.33 -8.03
N HIS A 183 -12.23 -14.85 -6.95
CA HIS A 183 -11.70 -16.01 -6.22
C HIS A 183 -12.01 -17.35 -6.91
N GLN A 184 -13.04 -17.38 -7.75
CA GLN A 184 -13.50 -18.59 -8.44
C GLN A 184 -12.73 -18.86 -9.74
N VAL A 185 -11.81 -17.96 -10.12
CA VAL A 185 -11.03 -18.06 -11.36
C VAL A 185 -9.53 -18.01 -11.09
N GLU A 186 -8.77 -18.66 -11.97
CA GLU A 186 -7.33 -18.77 -12.00
C GLU A 186 -6.82 -18.34 -13.36
N LYS A 187 -5.72 -17.59 -13.40
CA LYS A 187 -5.02 -17.29 -14.65
C LYS A 187 -4.22 -18.52 -15.09
N VAL A 188 -4.34 -18.89 -16.36
CA VAL A 188 -3.62 -20.02 -17.00
C VAL A 188 -2.31 -19.55 -17.61
#